data_AF-A0A560MD18-F1
#
_entry.id   AF-A0A560MD18-F1
#
_cell.length_a   1.000
_cell.length_b   1.000
_cell.length_c   1.000
_cell.angle_alpha   90.00
_cell.angle_beta   90.00
_cell.angle_gamma   90.00
#
_symmetry.space_group_name_H-M   'P 1'
#
loop_
_entity.id
_entity.type
_entity.pdbx_description
1 polymer ?
#
loop_
_entity_poly.entity_id
_entity_poly.type
_entity_poly.pdbx_seq_one_letter_code
_entity_poly.pdbx_strand_id
1 'polypeptide(L)'
;MVRLGTVWPVAGVAALGTGLVLAAMMPTGTIAQGDPPAPAPTQQAAPIKPVPDKASAERTPAKVRVPLDQALLLVRATLLTLNDANRSGNYGVLRDLASQDFQARNSSADLALVFAEMRRSNLSLFSVMLLSPQLAAAPEIDAEGRLRISGYVPTSPQQVKFDLAYESSSRQWKLLNINISTTPAQTAKAVDQEQKPQAPNPKAVSRQVVTPKVAPAKP
;
A
#
# COMPACT_ATOMS: atom_id res chain seq x y z
N MET A 1 17.90 -40.12 -16.09
CA MET A 1 18.70 -39.82 -17.30
C MET A 1 17.82 -40.08 -18.51
N VAL A 2 17.42 -39.04 -19.24
CA VAL A 2 17.35 -38.92 -20.72
C VAL A 2 16.79 -37.51 -20.97
N ARG A 3 17.66 -36.64 -21.52
CA ARG A 3 17.31 -35.34 -22.13
C ARG A 3 16.96 -35.58 -23.59
N LEU A 4 16.01 -34.81 -24.12
CA LEU A 4 15.85 -34.37 -25.53
C LEU A 4 14.58 -33.48 -25.50
N GLY A 5 14.55 -32.18 -25.79
CA GLY A 5 15.29 -31.39 -26.76
C GLY A 5 14.29 -30.99 -27.86
N THR A 6 13.85 -29.72 -27.91
CA THR A 6 13.46 -29.03 -29.16
C THR A 6 13.44 -27.53 -28.91
N VAL A 7 14.38 -26.87 -29.56
CA VAL A 7 14.54 -25.42 -29.71
C VAL A 7 13.74 -25.05 -30.96
N TRP A 8 12.93 -23.98 -30.91
CA TRP A 8 12.40 -23.35 -32.11
C TRP A 8 13.00 -21.95 -32.29
N PRO A 9 13.30 -21.55 -33.54
CA PRO A 9 14.20 -20.45 -33.85
C PRO A 9 13.54 -19.07 -33.76
N VAL A 10 14.41 -18.10 -33.50
CA VAL A 10 14.18 -16.66 -33.58
C VAL A 10 14.22 -16.24 -35.05
N ALA A 11 13.19 -15.53 -35.51
CA ALA A 11 13.21 -14.68 -36.69
C ALA A 11 12.52 -13.37 -36.27
N GLY A 12 12.97 -12.17 -36.57
CA GLY A 12 14.00 -11.72 -37.50
C GLY A 12 13.52 -10.41 -38.10
N VAL A 13 14.27 -9.34 -37.82
CA VAL A 13 14.61 -8.22 -38.72
C VAL A 13 13.53 -7.16 -39.05
N ALA A 14 13.79 -5.98 -38.48
CA ALA A 14 13.84 -4.63 -39.05
C ALA A 14 12.63 -4.00 -39.77
N ALA A 15 12.32 -2.77 -39.34
CA ALA A 15 12.25 -1.64 -40.26
C ALA A 15 12.74 -0.36 -39.55
N LEU A 16 13.89 0.15 -40.01
CA LEU A 16 14.37 1.50 -39.79
C LEU A 16 13.45 2.48 -40.54
N GLY A 17 12.97 3.50 -39.85
CA GLY A 17 12.25 4.63 -40.43
C GLY A 17 12.86 5.93 -39.95
N THR A 18 13.97 6.32 -40.56
CA THR A 18 14.62 7.63 -40.44
C THR A 18 13.83 8.66 -41.25
N GLY A 19 13.49 9.80 -40.65
CA GLY A 19 12.94 10.98 -41.34
C GLY A 19 13.02 12.17 -40.40
N LEU A 20 14.20 12.80 -40.32
CA LEU A 20 14.59 14.02 -41.03
C LEU A 20 13.93 15.29 -40.46
N VAL A 21 14.80 16.09 -39.86
CA VAL A 21 14.62 17.44 -39.30
C VAL A 21 14.33 18.43 -40.43
N LEU A 22 13.32 19.29 -40.28
CA LEU A 22 13.29 20.60 -40.92
C LEU A 22 13.12 21.69 -39.86
N ALA A 23 14.18 22.49 -39.72
CA ALA A 23 14.15 23.80 -39.09
C ALA A 23 13.74 24.85 -40.14
N ALA A 24 12.86 25.77 -39.76
CA ALA A 24 12.60 27.02 -40.47
C ALA A 24 12.31 28.08 -39.38
N MET A 25 13.28 28.95 -39.07
CA MET A 25 13.50 30.29 -39.67
C MET A 25 12.30 31.24 -39.53
N MET A 26 12.56 32.32 -38.78
CA MET A 26 11.67 33.41 -38.35
C MET A 26 11.14 34.24 -39.53
N PRO A 27 10.07 35.03 -39.30
CA PRO A 27 10.20 36.45 -39.59
C PRO A 27 9.81 37.34 -38.40
N THR A 28 10.64 38.37 -38.23
CA THR A 28 10.50 39.56 -37.40
C THR A 28 9.19 40.28 -37.70
N GLY A 29 8.33 40.42 -36.67
CA GLY A 29 7.09 41.19 -36.72
C GLY A 29 7.19 42.44 -35.85
N THR A 30 7.24 43.60 -36.52
CA THR A 30 6.94 44.97 -36.11
C THR A 30 6.45 45.20 -34.67
N ILE A 31 7.27 45.95 -33.93
CA ILE A 31 6.88 46.69 -32.72
C ILE A 31 6.02 47.89 -33.13
N ALA A 32 4.73 47.85 -32.76
CA ALA A 32 3.87 49.03 -32.74
C ALA A 32 4.16 49.83 -31.47
N GLN A 33 4.50 51.09 -31.68
CA GLN A 33 4.89 52.10 -30.70
C GLN A 33 3.64 52.56 -29.92
N GLY A 34 3.50 52.10 -28.68
CA GLY A 34 2.57 52.65 -27.69
C GLY A 34 3.31 53.61 -26.75
N ASP A 35 2.65 54.70 -26.37
CA ASP A 35 3.18 55.80 -25.58
C ASP A 35 3.97 55.39 -24.32
N PRO A 36 5.00 56.16 -23.92
CA PRO A 36 5.72 55.93 -22.68
C PRO A 36 4.83 56.25 -21.46
N PRO A 37 4.74 55.37 -20.45
CA PRO A 37 4.13 55.72 -19.17
C PRO A 37 5.06 56.68 -18.39
N ALA A 38 4.42 57.64 -17.71
CA ALA A 38 5.05 58.62 -16.83
C ALA A 38 6.02 57.98 -15.80
N PRO A 39 7.08 58.69 -15.37
CA PRO A 39 8.00 58.18 -14.37
C PRO A 39 7.31 58.06 -13.00
N ALA A 40 7.29 56.84 -12.46
CA ALA A 40 6.91 56.59 -11.07
C ALA A 40 7.95 57.22 -10.11
N PRO A 41 7.54 57.73 -8.93
CA PRO A 41 8.47 58.27 -7.95
C PRO A 41 9.41 57.19 -7.42
N THR A 42 10.72 57.48 -7.50
CA THR A 42 11.81 56.65 -7.01
C THR A 42 11.68 56.46 -5.50
N GLN A 43 11.25 55.27 -5.07
CA GLN A 43 11.35 54.85 -3.67
C GLN A 43 12.83 54.57 -3.37
N GLN A 44 13.40 55.46 -2.56
CA GLN A 44 14.76 55.39 -2.06
C GLN A 44 14.96 54.09 -1.29
N ALA A 45 15.81 53.20 -1.82
CA ALA A 45 16.19 51.97 -1.15
C ALA A 45 16.98 52.31 0.12
N ALA A 46 16.43 51.97 1.29
CA ALA A 46 17.17 51.98 2.53
C ALA A 46 18.26 50.88 2.52
N PRO A 47 19.43 51.10 3.13
CA PRO A 47 20.51 50.12 3.14
C PRO A 47 20.13 48.89 3.97
N ILE A 48 19.97 47.75 3.30
CA ILE A 48 19.73 46.44 3.91
C ILE A 48 21.04 45.98 4.55
N LYS A 49 21.09 45.89 5.88
CA LYS A 49 22.19 45.24 6.60
C LYS A 49 22.17 43.73 6.25
N PRO A 50 23.32 43.08 5.99
CA PRO A 50 23.35 41.66 5.71
C PRO A 50 22.93 40.89 6.97
N VAL A 51 21.75 40.27 6.92
CA VAL A 51 21.35 39.26 7.91
C VAL A 51 22.10 37.99 7.53
N PRO A 52 22.88 37.37 8.44
CA PRO A 52 23.60 36.15 8.12
C PRO A 52 22.61 35.03 7.76
N ASP A 53 22.82 34.45 6.58
CA ASP A 53 22.19 33.22 6.09
C ASP A 53 22.43 32.08 7.09
N LYS A 54 21.53 31.95 8.06
CA LYS A 54 21.53 30.83 9.00
C LYS A 54 20.14 30.23 9.19
N ALA A 55 19.41 30.12 8.08
CA ALA A 55 18.15 29.38 8.03
C ALA A 55 18.00 28.53 6.75
N SER A 56 19.11 28.01 6.22
CA SER A 56 19.08 26.75 5.45
C SER A 56 19.17 25.59 6.43
N ALA A 57 18.20 25.48 7.34
CA ALA A 57 17.96 24.24 8.05
C ALA A 57 17.41 23.26 7.03
N GLU A 58 18.11 22.14 6.87
CA GLU A 58 17.86 21.07 5.92
C GLU A 58 16.37 20.75 5.78
N ARG A 59 15.79 21.02 4.60
CA ARG A 59 14.54 20.36 4.21
C ARG A 59 14.87 18.88 4.02
N THR A 60 14.74 18.11 5.10
CA THR A 60 14.65 16.66 5.00
C THR A 60 13.54 16.36 3.98
N PRO A 61 13.76 15.51 2.97
CA PRO A 61 12.73 15.23 1.98
C PRO A 61 11.50 14.71 2.72
N ALA A 62 10.39 15.44 2.63
CA ALA A 62 9.13 15.03 3.23
C ALA A 62 8.78 13.66 2.65
N LYS A 63 8.92 12.59 3.44
CA LYS A 63 8.55 11.25 3.01
C LYS A 63 7.08 11.31 2.61
N VAL A 64 6.78 11.07 1.34
CA VAL A 64 5.40 11.08 0.82
C VAL A 64 4.60 10.10 1.68
N ARG A 65 3.64 10.63 2.44
CA ARG A 65 2.74 9.81 3.27
C ARG A 65 1.40 9.75 2.56
N VAL A 66 0.84 8.56 2.46
CA VAL A 66 -0.53 8.39 1.98
C VAL A 66 -1.47 8.64 3.17
N PRO A 67 -2.41 9.60 3.08
CA PRO A 67 -3.40 9.82 4.12
C PRO A 67 -4.21 8.56 4.41
N LEU A 68 -4.53 8.32 5.68
CA LEU A 68 -5.27 7.13 6.12
C LEU A 68 -6.60 6.98 5.37
N ASP A 69 -7.35 8.07 5.21
CA ASP A 69 -8.64 8.06 4.51
C ASP A 69 -8.50 7.65 3.04
N GLN A 70 -7.42 8.08 2.38
CA GLN A 70 -7.13 7.68 1.01
C GLN A 70 -6.83 6.18 0.93
N ALA A 71 -6.04 5.64 1.87
CA ALA A 71 -5.76 4.21 1.95
C ALA A 71 -7.03 3.39 2.18
N LEU A 72 -7.90 3.82 3.09
CA LEU A 72 -9.18 3.18 3.36
C LEU A 72 -10.14 3.25 2.17
N LEU A 73 -10.12 4.34 1.39
CA LEU A 73 -10.90 4.46 0.16
C LEU A 73 -10.41 3.47 -0.91
N LEU A 74 -9.09 3.33 -1.08
CA LEU A 74 -8.51 2.37 -2.02
C LEU A 74 -8.90 0.92 -1.66
N VAL A 75 -8.81 0.57 -0.37
CA VAL A 75 -9.26 -0.74 0.13
C VAL A 75 -10.73 -0.96 -0.22
N ARG A 76 -11.61 -0.02 0.11
CA ARG A 76 -13.05 -0.12 -0.18
C ARG A 76 -13.33 -0.28 -1.66
N ALA A 77 -12.76 0.56 -2.51
CA ALA A 77 -12.95 0.51 -3.94
C ALA A 77 -12.55 -0.86 -4.50
N THR A 78 -11.35 -1.34 -4.15
CA THR A 78 -10.85 -2.65 -4.60
C THR A 78 -11.73 -3.80 -4.14
N LEU A 79 -12.13 -3.83 -2.86
CA LEU A 79 -12.99 -4.90 -2.33
C LEU A 79 -14.39 -4.89 -2.96
N LEU A 80 -14.95 -3.72 -3.26
CA LEU A 80 -16.24 -3.61 -3.95
C LEU A 80 -16.14 -4.04 -5.41
N THR A 81 -15.11 -3.62 -6.15
CA THR A 81 -14.91 -4.09 -7.53
C THR A 81 -14.70 -5.61 -7.59
N LEU A 82 -13.97 -6.19 -6.63
CA LEU A 82 -13.83 -7.64 -6.53
C LEU A 82 -15.16 -8.33 -6.20
N ASN A 83 -15.98 -7.75 -5.31
CA ASN A 83 -17.32 -8.26 -5.02
C ASN A 83 -18.19 -8.33 -6.28
N ASP A 84 -18.20 -7.25 -7.06
CA ASP A 84 -18.99 -7.19 -8.30
C ASP A 84 -18.47 -8.17 -9.35
N ALA A 85 -17.14 -8.36 -9.42
CA ALA A 85 -16.53 -9.37 -10.29
C ALA A 85 -16.90 -10.80 -9.87
N ASN A 86 -16.90 -11.11 -8.57
CA ASN A 86 -17.33 -12.43 -8.07
C ASN A 86 -18.81 -12.70 -8.37
N ARG A 87 -19.68 -11.70 -8.21
CA ARG A 87 -21.12 -11.83 -8.43
C ARG A 87 -21.49 -11.96 -9.91
N SER A 88 -20.81 -11.21 -10.78
CA SER A 88 -21.09 -11.20 -12.22
C SER A 88 -20.27 -12.21 -13.02
N GLY A 89 -19.17 -12.70 -12.47
CA GLY A 89 -18.14 -13.44 -13.21
C GLY A 89 -17.26 -12.56 -14.11
N ASN A 90 -17.42 -11.23 -14.09
CA ASN A 90 -16.68 -10.30 -14.94
C ASN A 90 -15.55 -9.61 -14.17
N TYR A 91 -14.31 -10.05 -14.41
CA TYR A 91 -13.11 -9.50 -13.77
C TYR A 91 -12.40 -8.45 -14.62
N GLY A 92 -12.94 -8.11 -15.80
CA GLY A 92 -12.36 -7.11 -16.69
C GLY A 92 -12.20 -5.76 -16.02
N VAL A 93 -13.22 -5.29 -15.30
CA VAL A 93 -13.17 -3.99 -14.59
C VAL A 93 -12.07 -3.97 -13.52
N LEU A 94 -11.93 -5.03 -12.72
CA LEU A 94 -10.88 -5.11 -11.71
C LEU A 94 -9.49 -5.04 -12.38
N ARG A 95 -9.30 -5.80 -13.46
CA ARG A 95 -8.05 -5.85 -14.21
C ARG A 95 -7.74 -4.50 -14.86
N ASP A 96 -8.69 -3.90 -15.56
CA ASP A 96 -8.48 -2.72 -16.39
C ASP A 96 -8.26 -1.45 -15.55
N LEU A 97 -8.77 -1.42 -14.31
CA LEU A 97 -8.48 -0.35 -13.34
C LEU A 97 -7.12 -0.51 -12.63
N ALA A 98 -6.51 -1.69 -12.70
CA ALA A 98 -5.22 -2.00 -12.08
C ALA A 98 -4.03 -1.42 -12.86
N SER A 99 -2.82 -1.64 -12.35
CA SER A 99 -1.55 -1.30 -13.01
C SER A 99 -1.34 -2.06 -14.30
N GLN A 100 -0.49 -1.52 -15.19
CA GLN A 100 -0.09 -2.24 -16.41
C GLN A 100 0.61 -3.57 -16.07
N ASP A 101 1.43 -3.58 -15.03
CA ASP A 101 2.10 -4.80 -14.54
C ASP A 101 1.10 -5.84 -14.01
N PHE A 102 0.02 -5.41 -13.34
CA PHE A 102 -1.06 -6.32 -12.94
C PHE A 102 -1.81 -6.86 -14.15
N GLN A 103 -2.14 -6.00 -15.12
CA GLN A 103 -2.82 -6.38 -16.36
C GLN A 103 -2.01 -7.39 -17.17
N ALA A 104 -0.70 -7.20 -17.29
CA ALA A 104 0.19 -8.09 -18.03
C ALA A 104 0.31 -9.49 -17.41
N ARG A 105 0.15 -9.60 -16.08
CA ARG A 105 0.27 -10.87 -15.35
C ARG A 105 -1.06 -11.59 -15.11
N ASN A 106 -2.18 -10.92 -15.31
CA ASN A 106 -3.50 -11.46 -14.96
C ASN A 106 -4.50 -11.19 -16.08
N SER A 107 -4.93 -12.21 -16.81
CA SER A 107 -6.12 -12.10 -17.65
C SER A 107 -7.40 -12.10 -16.81
N SER A 108 -8.53 -11.67 -17.39
CA SER A 108 -9.82 -11.78 -16.70
C SER A 108 -10.19 -13.24 -16.40
N ALA A 109 -9.73 -14.20 -17.21
CA ALA A 109 -9.96 -15.63 -16.97
C ALA A 109 -9.12 -16.14 -15.81
N ASP A 110 -7.86 -15.72 -15.70
CA ASP A 110 -6.97 -16.10 -14.59
C ASP A 110 -7.54 -15.60 -13.25
N LEU A 111 -8.00 -14.36 -13.20
CA LEU A 111 -8.65 -13.80 -12.01
C LEU A 111 -9.92 -14.59 -11.63
N ALA A 112 -10.71 -15.01 -12.62
CA ALA A 112 -11.90 -15.83 -12.36
C ALA A 112 -11.56 -17.19 -11.76
N LEU A 113 -10.42 -17.79 -12.14
CA LEU A 113 -9.92 -19.03 -11.55
C LEU A 113 -9.39 -18.81 -10.13
N VAL A 114 -8.58 -17.77 -9.92
CA VAL A 114 -7.99 -17.44 -8.61
C VAL A 114 -9.08 -17.20 -7.55
N PHE A 115 -10.15 -16.50 -7.92
CA PHE A 115 -11.25 -16.17 -7.00
C PHE A 115 -12.44 -17.15 -7.07
N ALA A 116 -12.29 -18.29 -7.76
CA ALA A 116 -13.38 -19.25 -7.95
C ALA A 116 -13.95 -19.78 -6.63
N GLU A 117 -13.09 -20.09 -5.66
CA GLU A 117 -13.51 -20.60 -4.35
C GLU A 117 -14.24 -19.54 -3.52
N MET A 118 -13.83 -18.27 -3.60
CA MET A 118 -14.54 -17.17 -2.95
C MET A 118 -15.95 -17.01 -3.51
N ARG A 119 -16.09 -17.08 -4.84
CA ARG A 119 -17.39 -17.06 -5.51
C ARG A 119 -18.25 -18.27 -5.13
N ARG A 120 -17.68 -19.48 -5.12
CA ARG A 120 -18.39 -20.72 -4.75
C ARG A 120 -18.88 -20.69 -3.30
N SER A 121 -18.10 -20.12 -2.39
CA SER A 121 -18.48 -19.93 -0.99
C SER A 121 -19.46 -18.77 -0.75
N ASN A 122 -19.84 -18.02 -1.79
CA ASN A 122 -20.70 -16.84 -1.71
C ASN A 122 -20.21 -15.81 -0.68
N LEU A 123 -18.89 -15.68 -0.52
CA LEU A 123 -18.32 -14.68 0.37
C LEU A 123 -18.63 -13.27 -0.17
N SER A 124 -19.45 -12.51 0.57
CA SER A 124 -19.76 -11.12 0.24
C SER A 124 -18.73 -10.17 0.85
N LEU A 125 -18.11 -9.35 0.01
CA LEU A 125 -17.21 -8.27 0.47
C LEU A 125 -17.95 -6.94 0.66
N PHE A 126 -19.26 -6.91 0.37
CA PHE A 126 -20.11 -5.72 0.49
C PHE A 126 -20.16 -5.16 1.92
N SER A 127 -19.86 -5.98 2.92
CA SER A 127 -19.74 -5.59 4.33
C SER A 127 -18.80 -4.41 4.56
N VAL A 128 -17.84 -4.16 3.67
CA VAL A 128 -16.92 -3.02 3.75
C VAL A 128 -17.62 -1.65 3.63
N MET A 129 -18.88 -1.62 3.15
CA MET A 129 -19.70 -0.41 3.12
C MET A 129 -20.24 -0.03 4.51
N LEU A 130 -20.42 -1.01 5.40
CA LEU A 130 -20.96 -0.80 6.74
C LEU A 130 -19.86 -0.85 7.80
N LEU A 131 -18.91 -1.79 7.63
CA LEU A 131 -17.83 -2.04 8.56
C LEU A 131 -16.55 -1.40 8.02
N SER A 132 -15.96 -0.50 8.82
CA SER A 132 -14.68 0.11 8.47
C SER A 132 -13.55 -0.93 8.48
N PRO A 133 -12.72 -1.00 7.40
CA PRO A 133 -11.49 -1.77 7.42
C PRO A 133 -10.58 -1.35 8.59
N GLN A 134 -10.03 -2.33 9.30
CA GLN A 134 -9.01 -2.13 10.32
C GLN A 134 -7.65 -2.45 9.69
N LEU A 135 -6.75 -1.46 9.66
CA LEU A 135 -5.42 -1.66 9.12
C LEU A 135 -4.52 -2.35 10.15
N ALA A 136 -3.72 -3.30 9.69
CA ALA A 136 -2.76 -4.01 10.55
C ALA A 136 -1.51 -3.16 10.87
N ALA A 137 -1.20 -2.20 9.99
CA ALA A 137 -0.12 -1.23 10.14
C ALA A 137 -0.51 0.08 9.45
N ALA A 138 0.25 1.15 9.72
CA ALA A 138 0.09 2.39 8.96
C ALA A 138 0.39 2.15 7.47
N PRO A 139 -0.37 2.76 6.54
CA PRO A 139 -0.06 2.69 5.12
C PRO A 139 1.36 3.20 4.86
N GLU A 140 2.16 2.40 4.17
CA GLU A 140 3.56 2.73 3.93
C GLU A 140 3.92 2.59 2.45
N ILE A 141 4.87 3.43 2.01
CA ILE A 141 5.49 3.32 0.71
C ILE A 141 6.84 2.59 0.91
N ASP A 142 6.99 1.44 0.26
CA ASP A 142 8.19 0.62 0.32
C ASP A 142 9.37 1.23 -0.47
N ALA A 143 10.51 0.55 -0.48
CA ALA A 143 11.73 1.03 -1.13
C ALA A 143 11.56 1.16 -2.65
N GLU A 144 10.65 0.38 -3.24
CA GLU A 144 10.33 0.39 -4.67
C GLU A 144 9.21 1.38 -5.02
N GLY A 145 8.77 2.20 -4.06
CA GLY A 145 7.75 3.23 -4.30
C GLY A 145 6.32 2.70 -4.33
N ARG A 146 6.08 1.46 -3.88
CA ARG A 146 4.75 0.85 -3.85
C ARG A 146 4.10 1.09 -2.50
N LEU A 147 2.82 1.43 -2.54
CA LEU A 147 1.97 1.57 -1.35
C LEU A 147 1.49 0.19 -0.90
N ARG A 148 1.80 -0.19 0.34
CA ARG A 148 1.34 -1.42 0.99
C ARG A 148 0.22 -1.10 1.97
N ILE A 149 -0.89 -1.83 1.86
CA ILE A 149 -2.03 -1.71 2.76
C ILE A 149 -2.50 -3.12 3.12
N SER A 150 -2.39 -3.49 4.39
CA SER A 150 -2.86 -4.77 4.91
C SER A 150 -3.75 -4.57 6.13
N GLY A 151 -4.65 -5.52 6.36
CA GLY A 151 -5.65 -5.39 7.41
C GLY A 151 -6.75 -6.42 7.32
N TYR A 152 -7.88 -6.10 7.94
CA TYR A 152 -9.08 -6.93 7.89
C TYR A 152 -10.38 -6.13 7.98
N VAL A 153 -11.46 -6.69 7.48
CA VAL A 153 -12.84 -6.23 7.71
C VAL A 153 -13.44 -7.11 8.81
N PRO A 154 -13.95 -6.54 9.92
CA PRO A 154 -14.38 -7.31 11.09
C PRO A 154 -15.79 -7.93 10.91
N THR A 155 -15.96 -8.73 9.86
CA THR A 155 -17.18 -9.48 9.59
C THR A 155 -17.30 -10.70 10.51
N SER A 156 -18.53 -11.22 10.68
CA SER A 156 -18.83 -12.41 11.48
C SER A 156 -19.59 -13.43 10.61
N PRO A 157 -19.38 -14.76 10.79
CA PRO A 157 -18.49 -15.40 11.77
C PRO A 157 -17.00 -15.41 11.34
N GLN A 158 -16.70 -15.01 10.11
CA GLN A 158 -15.34 -14.92 9.58
C GLN A 158 -15.01 -13.48 9.22
N GLN A 159 -13.83 -13.01 9.62
CA GLN A 159 -13.28 -11.73 9.18
C GLN A 159 -12.56 -11.88 7.83
N VAL A 160 -12.68 -10.87 6.98
CA VAL A 160 -11.99 -10.82 5.68
C VAL A 160 -10.65 -10.15 5.86
N LYS A 161 -9.55 -10.86 5.66
CA LYS A 161 -8.19 -10.30 5.63
C LYS A 161 -7.84 -9.87 4.23
N PHE A 162 -7.13 -8.75 4.12
CA PHE A 162 -6.62 -8.25 2.86
C PHE A 162 -5.15 -7.86 2.99
N ASP A 163 -4.42 -8.06 1.91
CA ASP A 163 -3.09 -7.51 1.67
C ASP A 163 -3.05 -7.00 0.23
N LEU A 164 -2.88 -5.69 0.10
CA LEU A 164 -2.96 -4.96 -1.16
C LEU A 164 -1.64 -4.22 -1.39
N ALA A 165 -1.18 -4.21 -2.65
CA ALA A 165 -0.11 -3.33 -3.09
C ALA A 165 -0.63 -2.44 -4.22
N TYR A 166 -0.19 -1.18 -4.23
CA TYR A 166 -0.48 -0.23 -5.29
C TYR A 166 0.81 0.42 -5.77
N GLU A 167 0.86 0.75 -7.05
CA GLU A 167 1.89 1.62 -7.62
C GLU A 167 1.29 2.98 -7.99
N SER A 168 2.11 4.02 -8.00
CA SER A 168 1.68 5.35 -8.44
C SER A 168 1.89 5.48 -9.95
N SER A 169 0.79 5.58 -10.71
CA SER A 169 0.81 5.82 -12.15
C SER A 169 -0.11 6.97 -12.51
N SER A 170 0.40 7.96 -13.25
CA SER A 170 -0.35 9.16 -13.64
C SER A 170 -1.03 9.88 -12.46
N ARG A 171 -0.32 9.96 -11.31
CA ARG A 171 -0.83 10.51 -10.03
C ARG A 171 -2.03 9.75 -9.43
N GLN A 172 -2.28 8.53 -9.87
CA GLN A 172 -3.29 7.65 -9.31
C GLN A 172 -2.64 6.39 -8.73
N TRP A 173 -3.16 5.91 -7.60
CA TRP A 173 -2.79 4.61 -7.08
C TRP A 173 -3.49 3.52 -7.90
N LYS A 174 -2.71 2.68 -8.55
CA LYS A 174 -3.17 1.57 -9.39
C LYS A 174 -2.86 0.25 -8.69
N LEU A 175 -3.84 -0.64 -8.63
CA LEU A 175 -3.69 -1.94 -7.97
C LEU A 175 -2.55 -2.72 -8.62
N LEU A 176 -1.63 -3.24 -7.83
CA LEU A 176 -0.48 -4.03 -8.28
C LEU A 176 -0.51 -5.45 -7.73
N ASN A 177 -1.08 -5.65 -6.55
CA ASN A 177 -1.27 -6.97 -5.95
C ASN A 177 -2.54 -6.97 -5.09
N ILE A 178 -3.25 -8.11 -5.11
CA ILE A 178 -4.43 -8.35 -4.27
C ILE A 178 -4.34 -9.75 -3.68
N ASN A 179 -4.44 -9.84 -2.35
CA ASN A 179 -4.60 -11.08 -1.64
C ASN A 179 -5.77 -10.94 -0.66
N ILE A 180 -6.71 -11.88 -0.71
CA ILE A 180 -7.89 -11.94 0.15
C ILE A 180 -7.97 -13.32 0.78
N SER A 181 -8.22 -13.36 2.08
CA SER A 181 -8.44 -14.60 2.82
C SER A 181 -9.47 -14.37 3.93
N THR A 182 -10.00 -15.45 4.49
CA THR A 182 -10.93 -15.39 5.63
C THR A 182 -10.33 -16.10 6.82
N THR A 183 -10.50 -15.53 8.01
CA THR A 183 -10.18 -16.21 9.28
C THR A 183 -11.38 -16.13 10.22
N PRO A 184 -11.53 -17.03 11.21
CA PRO A 184 -12.55 -16.86 12.24
C PRO A 184 -12.46 -15.48 12.89
N ALA A 185 -13.61 -14.82 13.10
CA ALA A 185 -13.65 -13.56 13.80
C ALA A 185 -13.24 -13.79 15.26
N GLN A 186 -12.16 -13.15 15.70
CA GLN A 186 -11.84 -13.13 17.13
C GLN A 186 -12.85 -12.21 17.80
N THR A 187 -13.68 -12.76 18.69
CA THR A 187 -14.58 -11.94 19.50
C THR A 187 -13.72 -11.00 20.33
N ALA A 188 -14.05 -9.70 20.32
CA ALA A 188 -13.32 -8.63 21.00
C ALA A 188 -13.16 -8.82 22.53
N LYS A 189 -13.63 -9.94 23.10
CA LYS A 189 -13.46 -10.31 24.51
C LYS A 189 -12.13 -10.99 24.83
N ALA A 190 -11.30 -11.33 23.84
CA ALA A 190 -9.99 -11.94 24.08
C ALA A 190 -8.87 -10.92 24.34
N VAL A 191 -9.09 -9.62 24.08
CA VAL A 191 -8.06 -8.58 24.26
C VAL A 191 -8.04 -8.02 25.69
N ASP A 192 -9.12 -8.16 26.45
CA ASP A 192 -9.21 -7.76 27.86
C ASP A 192 -8.78 -8.86 28.85
N GLN A 193 -8.55 -10.11 28.40
CA GLN A 193 -8.21 -11.22 29.32
C GLN A 193 -6.70 -11.50 29.46
N GLU A 194 -5.83 -10.80 28.71
CA GLU A 194 -4.37 -10.91 28.89
C GLU A 194 -3.79 -9.81 29.81
N GLN A 195 -4.64 -9.00 30.44
CA GLN A 195 -4.23 -8.09 31.52
C GLN A 195 -4.94 -8.43 32.84
N LYS A 196 -4.88 -9.71 33.23
CA LYS A 196 -5.05 -10.08 34.64
C LYS A 196 -3.65 -10.19 35.26
N PRO A 197 -3.31 -9.43 36.32
CA PRO A 197 -2.02 -9.57 37.00
C PRO A 197 -1.80 -11.03 37.38
N GLN A 198 -0.76 -11.66 36.83
CA GLN A 198 -0.31 -12.96 37.29
C GLN A 198 0.07 -12.83 38.76
N ALA A 199 -0.70 -13.49 39.63
CA ALA A 199 -0.34 -13.65 41.03
C ALA A 199 1.02 -14.37 41.11
N PRO A 200 1.93 -13.95 42.01
CA PRO A 200 3.23 -14.59 42.14
C PRO A 200 3.05 -16.05 42.56
N ASN A 201 3.55 -16.97 41.74
CA ASN A 201 3.45 -18.41 41.95
C ASN A 201 4.33 -18.83 43.16
N PRO A 202 3.77 -19.43 44.23
CA PRO A 202 4.51 -19.78 45.45
C PRO A 202 5.36 -21.07 45.32
N LYS A 203 5.72 -21.49 44.11
CA LYS A 203 6.42 -22.76 43.86
C LYS A 203 7.84 -22.55 43.35
N ALA A 204 8.64 -21.80 44.10
CA ALA A 204 10.09 -21.76 43.94
C ALA A 204 10.78 -21.50 45.28
N VAL A 205 10.43 -22.26 46.32
CA VAL A 205 11.31 -22.44 47.49
C VAL A 205 11.66 -23.90 47.58
N SER A 206 12.87 -24.16 47.07
CA SER A 206 13.85 -25.15 47.51
C SER A 206 13.38 -26.51 47.99
N ARG A 207 13.78 -27.52 47.19
CA ARG A 207 14.27 -28.81 47.68
C ARG A 207 15.09 -28.60 48.95
N GLN A 208 14.58 -29.05 50.09
CA GLN A 208 15.44 -29.45 51.18
C GLN A 208 14.92 -30.76 51.76
N VAL A 209 15.82 -31.73 51.66
CA VAL A 209 15.65 -33.15 51.94
C VAL A 209 15.33 -33.35 53.42
N VAL A 210 14.41 -34.27 53.65
CA VAL A 210 14.00 -34.78 54.95
C VAL A 210 15.16 -35.56 55.58
N THR A 211 15.54 -35.23 56.81
CA THR A 211 16.05 -36.23 57.76
C THR A 211 15.43 -35.98 59.14
N PRO A 212 14.65 -36.90 59.70
CA PRO A 212 14.32 -36.91 61.11
C PRO A 212 15.41 -37.69 61.87
N LYS A 213 16.04 -37.07 62.87
CA LYS A 213 16.80 -37.81 63.90
C LYS A 213 16.25 -37.45 65.27
N VAL A 214 15.81 -38.49 65.97
CA VAL A 214 15.04 -38.48 67.22
C VAL A 214 15.96 -38.45 68.45
N ALA A 215 15.61 -37.56 69.41
CA ALA A 215 15.76 -37.60 70.88
C ALA A 215 17.19 -37.55 71.53
N PRO A 216 17.33 -37.25 72.86
CA PRO A 216 16.30 -36.97 73.89
C PRO A 216 16.53 -35.70 74.76
N ALA A 217 15.56 -35.46 75.66
CA ALA A 217 15.58 -34.58 76.85
C ALA A 217 16.80 -34.81 77.76
N LYS A 218 17.22 -33.97 78.73
CA LYS A 218 16.65 -32.91 79.59
C LYS A 218 17.87 -32.25 80.32
N PRO A 219 17.64 -31.43 81.37
CA PRO A 219 17.83 -29.97 81.40
C PRO A 219 19.25 -29.45 81.11
#